data_AF-A0A914NBD9-F1
#
_entry.id   AF-A0A914NBD9-F1
#
_cell.length_a   1.000
_cell.length_b   1.000
_cell.length_c   1.000
_cell.angle_alpha   90.00
_cell.angle_beta   90.00
_cell.angle_gamma   90.00
#
_symmetry.space_group_name_H-M   'P 1'
#
loop_
_entity.id
_entity.type
_entity.pdbx_description
1 polymer ?
#
loop_
_entity_poly.entity_id
_entity_poly.type
_entity_poly.pdbx_seq_one_letter_code
_entity_poly.pdbx_strand_id
1 'polypeptide(L)'
;MLVKNSPLFGPLLRTSCDLDNICLGDTIPEASEIYPNEQLELKILPTEAPILNVTEDLATLSLSGVGIFFLARDPFGQQIAQIPFFTIIELNIGMENGKKF
;
A
#
# COMPACT_ATOMS: atom_id res chain seq x y z
N MET A 1 13.95 -1.06 -14.20
CA MET A 1 12.87 -0.30 -14.86
C MET A 1 11.72 -0.21 -13.87
N LEU A 2 11.61 0.89 -13.13
CA LEU A 2 10.54 1.08 -12.16
C LEU A 2 9.37 1.81 -12.84
N VAL A 3 8.17 1.26 -12.66
CA VAL A 3 6.92 1.73 -13.27
C VAL A 3 6.62 3.15 -12.74
N LYS A 4 6.63 4.14 -13.64
CA LYS A 4 6.58 5.58 -13.33
C LYS A 4 5.21 6.10 -12.85
N ASN A 5 4.20 5.23 -12.73
CA ASN A 5 2.79 5.61 -12.49
C ASN A 5 2.12 4.82 -11.36
N SER A 6 2.86 4.31 -10.37
CA SER A 6 2.21 3.89 -9.12
C SER A 6 1.60 5.13 -8.45
N PRO A 7 0.32 5.12 -8.02
CA PRO A 7 -0.24 6.22 -7.26
C PRO A 7 0.68 6.47 -6.06
N LEU A 8 1.19 7.70 -5.94
CA LEU A 8 2.07 8.09 -4.85
C LEU A 8 1.24 8.12 -3.56
N PHE A 9 1.16 6.98 -2.86
CA PHE A 9 0.82 6.95 -1.43
C PHE A 9 1.92 7.60 -0.58
N GLY A 10 3.11 7.79 -1.16
CA GLY A 10 4.32 8.28 -0.51
C GLY A 10 4.18 9.58 0.30
N PRO A 11 3.41 10.61 -0.10
CA PRO A 11 3.28 11.83 0.71
C PRO A 11 2.35 11.67 1.91
N LEU A 12 1.44 10.67 1.89
CA LEU A 12 0.38 10.50 2.90
C LEU A 12 0.78 9.56 4.05
N LEU A 13 1.82 8.74 3.87
CA LEU A 13 2.27 7.79 4.88
C LEU A 13 3.40 8.39 5.71
N ARG A 14 3.19 8.47 7.02
CA ARG A 14 4.16 9.01 7.98
C ARG A 14 4.38 8.08 9.17
N THR A 15 5.42 8.32 9.94
CA THR A 15 5.62 7.64 11.22
C THR A 15 4.70 8.18 12.31
N SER A 16 4.48 9.50 12.36
CA SER A 16 3.64 10.19 13.35
C SER A 16 2.29 10.60 12.77
N CYS A 17 1.28 10.63 13.63
CA CYS A 17 -0.11 10.89 13.26
C CYS A 17 -0.43 12.38 13.28
N ASP A 18 -1.05 12.86 12.22
CA ASP A 18 -1.66 14.18 12.14
C ASP A 18 -3.06 14.05 11.50
N LEU A 19 -3.78 15.16 11.38
CA LEU A 19 -5.16 15.13 10.88
C LEU A 19 -5.28 14.73 9.41
N ASP A 20 -4.21 14.90 8.62
CA ASP A 20 -4.24 14.81 7.16
C ASP A 20 -3.50 13.57 6.64
N ASN A 21 -2.72 12.89 7.48
CA ASN A 21 -1.85 11.77 7.10
C ASN A 21 -2.21 10.48 7.83
N ILE A 22 -1.96 9.37 7.14
CA ILE A 22 -2.02 8.03 7.73
C ILE A 22 -0.66 7.75 8.35
N CYS A 23 -0.64 7.33 9.61
CA CYS A 23 0.59 7.09 10.35
C CYS A 23 0.81 5.63 10.70
N LEU A 24 2.09 5.25 10.84
CA LEU A 24 2.48 3.97 11.41
C LEU A 24 2.34 3.96 12.94
N GLY A 25 2.44 5.12 13.59
CA GLY A 25 2.35 5.29 15.05
C GLY A 25 1.07 4.76 15.68
N ASP A 26 -0.06 4.79 14.96
CA ASP A 26 -1.33 4.21 15.43
C ASP A 26 -1.27 2.69 15.62
N THR A 27 -0.38 2.01 14.90
CA THR A 27 -0.20 0.54 14.98
C THR A 27 1.09 0.17 15.70
N ILE A 28 2.15 0.97 15.55
CA ILE A 28 3.48 0.77 16.14
C ILE A 28 3.92 2.09 16.78
N PRO A 29 3.52 2.37 18.03
CA PRO A 29 3.80 3.64 18.70
C PRO A 29 5.28 4.04 18.69
N GLU A 30 6.17 3.06 18.86
CA GLU A 30 7.63 3.26 18.89
C GLU A 30 8.17 3.87 17.59
N ALA A 31 7.50 3.64 16.45
CA ALA A 31 7.90 4.25 15.19
C ALA A 31 7.79 5.78 15.24
N SER A 32 6.76 6.31 15.93
CA SER A 32 6.53 7.74 16.09
C SER A 32 7.46 8.38 17.13
N GLU A 33 7.90 7.60 18.13
CA GLU A 33 8.84 8.05 19.17
C GLU A 33 10.28 8.10 18.65
N ILE A 34 10.70 7.06 17.92
CA ILE A 34 12.08 6.92 17.42
C ILE A 34 12.31 7.76 16.16
N TYR A 35 11.30 7.88 15.29
CA TYR A 35 11.40 8.56 14.00
C TYR A 35 10.27 9.60 13.84
N PRO A 36 10.21 10.66 14.65
CA PRO A 36 9.06 11.57 14.64
C PRO A 36 8.89 12.30 13.30
N ASN A 37 7.66 12.33 12.78
CA ASN A 37 7.24 13.06 11.57
C ASN A 37 8.02 12.71 10.28
N GLU A 38 8.57 11.51 10.20
CA GLU A 38 9.29 11.03 9.03
C GLU A 38 8.34 10.48 7.96
N GLN A 39 8.71 10.69 6.70
CA GLN A 39 7.96 10.17 5.56
C GLN A 39 8.28 8.69 5.34
N LEU A 40 7.27 7.91 4.93
CA LEU A 40 7.39 6.48 4.70
C LEU A 40 7.21 6.10 3.23
N GLU A 41 7.98 5.11 2.81
CA GLU A 41 7.74 4.34 1.59
C GLU A 41 7.18 2.96 1.96
N LEU A 42 6.13 2.54 1.24
CA LEU A 42 5.54 1.22 1.39
C LEU A 42 5.87 0.35 0.18
N LYS A 43 6.47 -0.81 0.43
CA LYS A 43 6.62 -1.87 -0.55
C LYS A 43 5.65 -3.01 -0.25
N ILE A 44 4.76 -3.29 -1.20
CA ILE A 44 3.82 -4.42 -1.11
C ILE A 44 4.44 -5.63 -1.81
N LEU A 45 4.57 -6.73 -1.08
CA LEU A 45 5.07 -8.00 -1.60
C LEU A 45 4.01 -9.10 -1.42
N PRO A 46 3.41 -9.62 -2.52
CA PRO A 46 2.54 -10.78 -2.45
C PRO A 46 3.30 -11.99 -1.89
N THR A 47 2.67 -12.75 -0.97
CA THR A 47 3.24 -13.99 -0.41
C THR A 47 2.74 -15.24 -1.14
N GLU A 48 1.66 -15.09 -1.91
CA GLU A 48 1.06 -16.10 -2.76
C GLU A 48 0.59 -15.47 -4.07
N ALA A 49 0.26 -16.30 -5.07
CA ALA A 49 -0.29 -15.79 -6.31
C ALA A 49 -1.67 -15.18 -6.06
N PRO A 50 -1.94 -13.94 -6.50
CA PRO A 50 -3.25 -13.33 -6.32
C PRO A 50 -4.32 -14.07 -7.12
N ILE A 51 -5.55 -14.11 -6.58
CA ILE A 51 -6.69 -14.75 -7.24
C ILE A 51 -7.61 -13.67 -7.76
N LEU A 52 -7.85 -13.65 -9.08
CA LEU A 52 -8.81 -12.76 -9.73
C LEU A 52 -10.01 -13.56 -10.21
N ASN A 53 -11.19 -13.26 -9.66
CA ASN A 53 -12.47 -13.79 -10.12
C ASN A 53 -13.20 -12.68 -10.87
N VAL A 54 -13.73 -12.98 -12.05
CA VAL A 54 -14.41 -12.00 -12.91
C VAL A 54 -15.81 -12.51 -13.25
N THR A 55 -16.82 -11.70 -12.94
CA THR A 55 -18.21 -11.87 -13.37
C THR A 55 -18.55 -10.85 -14.47
N GLU A 56 -19.83 -10.68 -14.80
CA GLU A 56 -20.25 -9.79 -15.88
C GLU A 56 -19.88 -8.32 -15.62
N ASP A 57 -20.09 -7.88 -14.37
CA ASP A 57 -20.04 -6.50 -13.88
C ASP A 57 -19.09 -6.31 -12.69
N LEU A 58 -18.44 -7.37 -12.20
CA LEU A 58 -17.57 -7.30 -11.02
C LEU A 58 -16.30 -8.14 -11.23
N ALA A 59 -15.16 -7.57 -10.84
CA ALA A 59 -13.93 -8.30 -10.59
C ALA A 59 -13.63 -8.28 -9.10
N THR A 60 -13.30 -9.44 -8.55
CA THR A 60 -12.85 -9.59 -7.17
C THR A 60 -11.41 -10.08 -7.18
N LEU A 61 -10.50 -9.27 -6.65
CA LEU A 61 -9.08 -9.59 -6.48
C LEU A 61 -8.79 -9.92 -5.02
N SER A 62 -8.40 -11.16 -4.76
CA SER A 62 -7.89 -11.60 -3.46
C SER A 62 -6.37 -11.53 -3.45
N LEU A 63 -5.80 -10.86 -2.44
CA LEU A 63 -4.36 -10.64 -2.30
C LEU A 63 -3.92 -10.83 -0.84
N SER A 64 -3.01 -11.79 -0.62
CA SER A 64 -2.25 -11.91 0.62
C SER A 64 -0.81 -11.47 0.41
N GLY A 65 -0.24 -10.79 1.39
CA GLY A 65 1.15 -10.36 1.29
C GLY A 65 1.70 -9.78 2.57
N VAL A 66 2.86 -9.13 2.42
CA VAL A 66 3.50 -8.34 3.46
C VAL A 66 3.73 -6.92 2.95
N GLY A 67 3.33 -5.94 3.75
CA GLY A 67 3.69 -4.53 3.58
C GLY A 67 4.97 -4.25 4.33
N ILE A 68 6.01 -3.80 3.64
CA ILE A 68 7.30 -3.43 4.24
C ILE A 68 7.43 -1.91 4.19
N PHE A 69 7.65 -1.30 5.35
CA PHE A 69 7.73 0.14 5.54
C PHE A 69 9.18 0.59 5.70
N PHE A 70 9.56 1.59 4.92
CA PHE A 70 10.89 2.19 4.92
C PHE A 70 10.79 3.68 5.23
N LEU A 71 11.79 4.25 5.90
CA LEU A 71 11.97 5.70 5.93
C LEU A 71 12.32 6.20 4.53
N ALA A 72 11.60 7.20 4.02
CA ALA A 72 11.80 7.79 2.70
C ALA A 72 13.07 8.66 2.68
N ARG A 73 14.24 8.03 2.78
CA ARG A 73 15.56 8.66 2.82
C ARG A 73 16.43 8.08 1.70
N ASP A 74 17.08 8.93 0.91
CA ASP A 74 17.98 8.51 -0.16
C ASP A 74 19.31 7.94 0.39
N PRO A 75 19.93 6.92 -0.25
CA PRO A 75 19.50 6.12 -1.41
C PRO A 75 18.91 4.74 -1.04
N PHE A 76 18.91 4.39 0.25
CA PHE A 76 18.34 3.15 0.77
C PHE A 76 17.63 3.47 2.08
N GLY A 77 16.32 3.66 2.00
CA GLY A 77 15.48 3.86 3.17
C GLY A 77 15.67 2.72 4.18
N GLN A 78 15.77 3.05 5.47
CA GLN A 78 15.84 2.05 6.53
C GLN A 78 14.48 1.37 6.69
N GLN A 79 14.44 0.03 6.64
CA GLN A 79 13.24 -0.72 6.99
C GLN A 79 12.94 -0.54 8.48
N ILE A 80 11.70 -0.17 8.81
CA ILE A 80 11.29 0.05 10.20
C ILE A 80 10.12 -0.85 10.64
N ALA A 81 9.36 -1.40 9.68
CA ALA A 81 8.26 -2.32 10.00
C ALA A 81 7.95 -3.27 8.84
N GLN A 82 7.34 -4.40 9.18
CA GLN A 82 6.76 -5.36 8.24
C GLN A 82 5.43 -5.85 8.81
N ILE A 83 4.36 -5.68 8.05
CA ILE A 83 3.00 -6.02 8.47
C ILE A 83 2.40 -7.00 7.47
N PRO A 84 2.03 -8.23 7.87
CA PRO A 84 1.30 -9.14 7.01
C PRO A 84 -0.13 -8.63 6.78
N PHE A 85 -0.65 -8.81 5.57
CA PHE A 85 -2.01 -8.40 5.24
C PHE A 85 -2.71 -9.45 4.37
N PHE A 86 -4.04 -9.41 4.43
CA PHE A 86 -4.94 -10.04 3.49
C PHE A 86 -5.98 -8.99 3.07
N THR A 87 -6.27 -8.91 1.78
CA THR A 87 -7.29 -7.98 1.26
C THR A 87 -8.09 -8.61 0.12
N ILE A 88 -9.35 -8.21 0.05
CA ILE A 88 -10.24 -8.47 -1.08
C ILE A 88 -10.57 -7.11 -1.69
N ILE A 89 -10.31 -6.94 -2.98
CA ILE A 89 -10.56 -5.71 -3.72
C ILE A 89 -11.69 -6.01 -4.71
N GLU A 90 -12.78 -5.25 -4.59
CA GLU A 90 -13.91 -5.28 -5.51
C GLU A 90 -13.78 -4.17 -6.54
N LEU A 91 -13.83 -4.54 -7.81
CA LEU A 91 -13.67 -3.67 -8.97
C LEU A 91 -14.95 -3.77 -9.79
N ASN A 92 -15.77 -2.71 -9.81
CA ASN A 92 -16.91 -2.65 -10.71
C ASN A 92 -16.42 -2.55 -12.16
N ILE A 93 -16.88 -3.46 -13.00
CA ILE A 93 -16.51 -3.53 -14.42
C ILE A 93 -17.62 -2.90 -15.25
N GLY A 94 -17.28 -1.84 -15.98
CA GLY A 94 -18.17 -1.18 -16.92
C GLY A 94 -17.84 -1.55 -18.37
N MET A 95 -18.82 -1.40 -19.27
CA MET A 95 -18.56 -1.40 -20.72
C MET A 95 -18.74 0.01 -21.29
N GLU A 96 -17.70 0.53 -21.94
CA GLU A 96 -17.77 1.77 -22.71
C GLU A 96 -17.23 1.50 -24.13
N ASN A 97 -18.02 1.83 -25.17
CA ASN A 97 -17.67 1.61 -26.57
C ASN A 97 -17.20 0.18 -26.91
N GLY A 98 -17.79 -0.84 -26.27
CA GLY A 98 -17.47 -2.25 -26.50
C GLY A 98 -16.16 -2.72 -25.86
N LYS A 99 -15.53 -1.91 -25.00
CA LYS A 99 -14.39 -2.29 -24.17
C LYS A 99 -14.81 -2.40 -22.70
N LYS A 100 -14.37 -3.47 -22.03
CA LYS A 100 -14.53 -3.65 -20.58
C LYS A 100 -13.45 -2.83 -19.85
N PHE A 101 -13.86 -2.09 -18.81
CA PHE A 101 -12.99 -1.28 -17.94
C PHE A 101 -13.24 -1.64 -16.49
#